data_AF-A0A964AMD9-F1
#
_entry.id   AF-A0A964AMD9-F1
#
_cell.length_a   1.000
_cell.length_b   1.000
_cell.length_c   1.000
_cell.angle_alpha   90.00
_cell.angle_beta   90.00
_cell.angle_gamma   90.00
#
_symmetry.space_group_name_H-M   'P 1'
#
loop_
_entity.id
_entity.type
_entity.pdbx_description
1 polymer ?
#
loop_
_entity_poly.entity_id
_entity_poly.type
_entity_poly.pdbx_seq_one_letter_code
_entity_poly.pdbx_strand_id
1 'polypeptide(L)'
;MSERVPDLLVEQLALGELDEARAAAVRARLEAEPGGLARLEALAQSDAAIREAIPPRVAAAAIRQRMTQRRNRRLFTFGLELAVIALLGAIFMPPILEPGVHLPGVYLDPQDGATRIKGLDPQLHIHRRGDGETLRLDDGAPARAGERLQLTVAAAGAPYGAVFSIDGWGVVTLHLPEQLGDAVALPSGGAQELPHSYELDDAPSFERFFLVTGVEPFPVAPLLRAAEGLEHPDSDPLPVPNTLAVTSVTLHKETR
;
A
#
# COMPACT_ATOMS: atom_id res chain seq x y z
N MET A 1 28.96 -44.63 -8.63
CA MET A 1 28.82 -43.17 -8.49
C MET A 1 27.43 -42.94 -7.94
N SER A 2 27.28 -42.64 -6.65
CA SER A 2 25.94 -42.44 -6.08
C SER A 2 25.41 -41.10 -6.58
N GLU A 3 24.36 -41.16 -7.38
CA GLU A 3 23.71 -39.98 -7.93
C GLU A 3 23.08 -39.18 -6.79
N ARG A 4 23.61 -37.97 -6.57
CA ARG A 4 23.19 -37.01 -5.56
C ARG A 4 21.66 -36.93 -5.51
N VAL A 5 21.08 -36.92 -4.32
CA VAL A 5 19.64 -36.77 -4.17
C VAL A 5 19.23 -35.38 -4.69
N PRO A 6 18.33 -35.32 -5.70
CA PRO A 6 17.82 -34.07 -6.24
C PRO A 6 17.22 -33.17 -5.15
N ASP A 7 17.46 -31.86 -5.23
CA ASP A 7 16.97 -30.87 -4.23
C ASP A 7 15.45 -30.97 -4.03
N LEU A 8 14.69 -31.14 -5.12
CA LEU A 8 13.24 -31.31 -5.06
C LEU A 8 12.80 -32.48 -4.17
N LEU A 9 13.51 -33.61 -4.18
CA LEU A 9 13.16 -34.74 -3.31
C LEU A 9 13.51 -34.48 -1.84
N VAL A 10 14.51 -33.64 -1.58
CA VAL A 10 14.86 -33.19 -0.22
C VAL A 10 13.79 -32.24 0.31
N GLU A 11 13.31 -31.32 -0.52
CA GLU A 11 12.20 -30.40 -0.20
C GLU A 11 10.90 -31.16 0.06
N GLN A 12 10.51 -32.08 -0.82
CA GLN A 12 9.31 -32.91 -0.63
C GLN A 12 9.38 -33.77 0.62
N LEU A 13 10.58 -34.27 0.96
CA LEU A 13 10.81 -34.99 2.21
C LEU A 13 10.62 -34.08 3.43
N ALA A 14 11.17 -32.85 3.38
CA ALA A 14 11.06 -31.87 4.47
C ALA A 14 9.62 -31.39 4.69
N LEU A 15 8.85 -31.24 3.62
CA LEU A 15 7.44 -30.83 3.64
C LEU A 15 6.47 -31.98 3.97
N GLY A 16 6.95 -33.22 4.06
CA GLY A 16 6.10 -34.39 4.32
C GLY A 16 5.18 -34.76 3.15
N GLU A 17 5.54 -34.39 1.93
CA GLU A 17 4.76 -34.65 0.70
C GLU A 17 5.01 -36.05 0.12
N LEU A 18 6.05 -36.75 0.61
CA LEU A 18 6.37 -38.11 0.21
C LEU A 18 5.56 -39.14 1.02
N ASP A 19 5.10 -40.19 0.35
CA ASP A 19 4.59 -41.37 1.03
C ASP A 19 5.70 -42.03 1.89
N GLU A 20 5.29 -42.86 2.85
CA GLU A 20 6.19 -43.38 3.87
C GLU A 20 7.33 -44.25 3.31
N ALA A 21 7.05 -45.05 2.27
CA ALA A 21 8.05 -45.89 1.62
C ALA A 21 9.08 -45.05 0.85
N ARG A 22 8.61 -44.03 0.13
CA ARG A 22 9.45 -43.12 -0.65
C ARG A 22 10.26 -42.19 0.25
N ALA A 23 9.67 -41.71 1.34
CA ALA A 23 10.36 -40.91 2.35
C ALA A 23 11.51 -41.70 3.00
N ALA A 24 11.29 -42.98 3.35
CA ALA A 24 12.33 -43.84 3.87
C ALA A 24 13.47 -44.07 2.86
N ALA A 25 13.13 -44.31 1.58
CA ALA A 25 14.12 -44.47 0.52
C ALA A 25 14.96 -43.20 0.27
N VAL A 26 14.33 -42.03 0.30
CA VAL A 26 15.04 -40.74 0.14
C VAL A 26 15.94 -40.45 1.34
N ARG A 27 15.50 -40.72 2.58
CA ARG A 27 16.36 -40.61 3.78
C ARG A 27 17.59 -41.49 3.70
N ALA A 28 17.41 -42.78 3.37
CA ALA A 28 18.54 -43.71 3.26
C ALA A 28 19.57 -43.25 2.20
N ARG A 29 19.10 -42.65 1.10
CA ARG A 29 19.99 -42.07 0.08
C ARG A 29 20.71 -40.81 0.57
N LEU A 30 20.04 -39.94 1.34
CA LEU A 30 20.65 -38.76 1.94
C LEU A 30 21.69 -39.11 3.00
N GLU A 31 21.46 -40.16 3.79
CA GLU A 31 22.44 -40.67 4.77
C GLU A 31 23.69 -41.22 4.09
N ALA A 32 23.54 -41.85 2.92
CA ALA A 32 24.66 -42.34 2.12
C ALA A 32 25.35 -41.24 1.29
N GLU A 33 24.75 -40.06 1.16
CA GLU A 33 25.32 -38.91 0.44
C GLU A 33 26.24 -38.10 1.37
N PRO A 34 27.49 -37.82 0.98
CA PRO A 34 28.36 -36.91 1.73
C PRO A 34 27.69 -35.54 1.92
N GLY A 35 27.37 -35.18 3.16
CA GLY A 35 26.70 -33.92 3.50
C GLY A 35 25.19 -33.89 3.24
N GLY A 36 24.56 -35.03 2.90
CA GLY A 36 23.12 -35.09 2.62
C GLY A 36 22.26 -34.69 3.82
N LEU A 37 22.59 -35.17 5.03
CA LEU A 37 21.88 -34.78 6.27
C LEU A 37 22.04 -33.28 6.58
N ALA A 38 23.21 -32.70 6.33
CA ALA A 38 23.45 -31.27 6.53
C ALA A 38 22.62 -30.39 5.58
N ARG A 39 22.34 -30.86 4.36
CA ARG A 39 21.42 -30.16 3.43
C ARG A 39 19.99 -30.12 3.97
N LEU A 40 19.51 -31.24 4.53
CA LEU A 40 18.17 -31.30 5.12
C LEU A 40 18.05 -30.37 6.34
N GLU A 41 19.08 -30.33 7.18
CA GLU A 41 19.14 -29.45 8.35
C GLU A 41 19.22 -27.97 7.95
N ALA A 42 20.03 -27.62 6.94
CA ALA A 42 20.11 -26.27 6.41
C ALA A 42 18.76 -25.79 5.85
N LEU A 43 18.02 -26.67 5.18
CA LEU A 43 16.66 -26.37 4.69
C LEU A 43 15.71 -26.09 5.87
N ALA A 44 15.73 -26.92 6.92
CA ALA A 44 14.90 -26.72 8.11
C ALA A 44 15.24 -25.40 8.85
N GLN A 45 16.52 -25.04 8.94
CA GLN A 45 16.97 -23.77 9.52
C GLN A 45 16.51 -22.56 8.69
N SER A 46 16.59 -22.64 7.36
CA SER A 46 16.08 -21.61 6.45
C SER A 46 14.56 -21.41 6.64
N ASP A 47 13.79 -22.49 6.71
CA ASP A 47 12.34 -22.42 6.93
C ASP A 47 11.97 -21.84 8.30
N ALA A 48 12.78 -22.11 9.33
CA ALA A 48 12.60 -21.50 10.65
C ALA A 48 12.88 -19.99 10.60
N ALA A 49 13.98 -19.58 9.96
CA ALA A 49 14.34 -18.17 9.81
C ALA A 49 13.28 -17.38 9.03
N ILE A 50 12.71 -17.96 7.96
CA ILE A 50 11.62 -17.34 7.19
C ILE A 50 10.36 -17.17 8.05
N ARG A 51 10.00 -18.19 8.85
CA ARG A 51 8.83 -18.15 9.74
C ARG A 51 8.98 -17.15 10.89
N GLU A 52 10.20 -16.95 11.37
CA GLU A 52 10.50 -15.93 12.37
C GLU A 52 10.44 -14.52 11.77
N ALA A 53 10.99 -14.35 10.56
CA ALA A 53 10.97 -13.07 9.85
C ALA A 53 9.55 -12.66 9.40
N ILE A 54 8.69 -13.63 9.06
CA ILE A 54 7.33 -13.37 8.59
C ILE A 54 6.34 -14.14 9.47
N PRO A 55 5.85 -13.53 10.56
CA PRO A 55 4.88 -14.17 11.44
C PRO A 55 3.65 -14.66 10.65
N PRO A 56 3.06 -15.83 10.98
CA PRO A 56 1.94 -16.42 10.24
C PRO A 56 0.75 -15.47 10.08
N ARG A 57 0.52 -14.57 11.04
CA ARG A 57 -0.53 -13.54 10.95
C ARG A 57 -0.31 -12.57 9.78
N VAL A 58 0.94 -12.18 9.52
CA VAL A 58 1.34 -11.27 8.43
C VAL A 58 1.22 -11.99 7.08
N ALA A 59 1.73 -13.22 7.00
CA ALA A 59 1.60 -14.04 5.79
C ALA A 59 0.12 -14.33 5.44
N ALA A 60 -0.71 -14.66 6.43
CA ALA A 60 -2.13 -14.93 6.24
C ALA A 60 -2.92 -13.68 5.81
N ALA A 61 -2.56 -12.50 6.29
CA ALA A 61 -3.15 -11.23 5.83
C ALA A 61 -2.79 -10.97 4.36
N ALA A 62 -1.50 -11.05 4.00
CA ALA A 62 -1.04 -10.85 2.63
C ALA A 62 -1.62 -11.88 1.63
N ILE A 63 -1.80 -13.15 2.05
CA ILE A 63 -2.43 -14.18 1.23
C ILE A 63 -3.92 -13.87 1.00
N ARG A 64 -4.65 -13.44 2.05
CA ARG A 64 -6.05 -13.01 1.91
C ARG A 64 -6.18 -11.84 0.95
N GLN A 65 -5.30 -10.84 1.05
CA GLN A 65 -5.22 -9.69 0.14
C GLN A 65 -5.01 -10.11 -1.33
N ARG A 66 -4.13 -11.09 -1.60
CA ARG A 66 -3.90 -11.59 -2.97
C ARG A 66 -5.07 -12.42 -3.51
N MET A 67 -5.77 -13.16 -2.64
CA MET A 67 -6.94 -13.96 -3.05
C MET A 67 -8.14 -13.10 -3.44
N THR A 68 -8.38 -11.99 -2.73
CA THR A 68 -9.45 -11.05 -3.08
C THR A 68 -9.16 -10.33 -4.40
N GLN A 69 -7.92 -9.88 -4.63
CA GLN A 69 -7.50 -9.26 -5.89
C GLN A 69 -7.63 -10.20 -7.11
N ARG A 70 -7.25 -11.48 -6.99
CA ARG A 70 -7.39 -12.46 -8.09
C ARG A 70 -8.84 -12.79 -8.43
N ARG A 71 -9.74 -12.78 -7.43
CA ARG A 71 -11.17 -13.04 -7.66
C ARG A 71 -11.84 -11.92 -8.46
N ASN A 72 -11.46 -10.66 -8.23
CA ASN A 72 -11.99 -9.51 -8.96
C ASN A 72 -11.55 -9.47 -10.44
N ARG A 73 -10.36 -10.02 -10.77
CA ARG A 73 -9.88 -10.06 -12.16
C ARG A 73 -10.65 -11.04 -13.06
N ARG A 74 -11.38 -12.01 -12.50
CA ARG A 74 -12.23 -12.96 -13.26
C ARG A 74 -13.64 -12.44 -13.54
N LEU A 75 -14.14 -11.48 -12.77
CA LEU A 75 -15.45 -10.87 -13.06
C LEU A 75 -15.39 -9.76 -14.13
N PHE A 76 -14.20 -9.24 -14.44
CA PHE A 76 -14.03 -8.11 -15.36
C PHE A 76 -13.95 -8.49 -16.85
N THR A 77 -13.99 -9.77 -17.23
CA THR A 77 -13.98 -10.19 -18.65
C THR A 77 -15.37 -10.36 -19.27
N PHE A 78 -16.46 -10.18 -18.52
CA PHE A 78 -17.84 -10.34 -19.03
C PHE A 78 -18.64 -9.03 -19.19
N GLY A 79 -18.00 -7.86 -19.07
CA GLY A 79 -18.67 -6.56 -19.08
C GLY A 79 -18.44 -5.70 -20.33
N LEU A 80 -18.07 -6.28 -21.47
CA LEU A 80 -17.89 -5.55 -22.72
C LEU A 80 -18.89 -6.07 -23.76
N GLU A 81 -20.18 -5.83 -23.56
CA GLU A 81 -21.23 -5.89 -24.59
C GLU A 81 -22.56 -5.56 -23.92
N LEU A 82 -22.99 -4.29 -23.98
CA LEU A 82 -24.38 -3.80 -23.95
C LEU A 82 -24.40 -2.32 -23.49
N ALA A 83 -24.08 -1.41 -24.40
CA ALA A 83 -24.49 -0.01 -24.30
C ALA A 83 -24.69 0.57 -25.71
N VAL A 84 -25.53 -0.10 -26.50
CA VAL A 84 -26.15 0.47 -27.69
C VAL A 84 -27.64 0.56 -27.34
N ILE A 85 -28.25 1.72 -27.59
CA ILE A 85 -29.65 2.09 -27.37
C ILE A 85 -29.97 2.73 -26.00
N ALA A 86 -29.71 4.04 -25.89
CA ALA A 86 -30.57 4.99 -25.15
C ALA A 86 -30.22 6.44 -25.54
N LEU A 87 -30.04 6.70 -26.84
CA LEU A 87 -29.93 8.05 -27.36
C LEU A 87 -31.13 8.22 -28.30
N LEU A 88 -32.22 8.80 -27.81
CA LEU A 88 -33.30 9.47 -28.56
C LEU A 88 -34.47 9.75 -27.61
N GLY A 89 -34.50 10.93 -27.01
CA GLY A 89 -35.69 11.38 -26.27
C GLY A 89 -35.44 12.44 -25.22
N ALA A 90 -35.06 13.66 -25.63
CA ALA A 90 -35.53 14.93 -25.04
C ALA A 90 -34.66 16.10 -25.53
N ILE A 91 -34.84 16.47 -26.81
CA ILE A 91 -34.65 17.84 -27.27
C ILE A 91 -36.05 18.45 -27.18
N PHE A 92 -36.27 19.42 -26.27
CA PHE A 92 -37.12 20.62 -26.46
C PHE A 92 -37.34 21.36 -25.13
N MET A 93 -36.33 22.13 -24.68
CA MET A 93 -36.55 23.36 -23.91
C MET A 93 -35.31 24.27 -24.02
N PRO A 94 -35.38 25.43 -24.70
CA PRO A 94 -34.34 26.47 -24.62
C PRO A 94 -34.89 27.74 -23.93
N PRO A 95 -34.04 28.70 -23.51
CA PRO A 95 -33.01 28.58 -22.48
C PRO A 95 -33.26 29.61 -21.35
N ILE A 96 -32.81 29.34 -20.12
CA ILE A 96 -32.53 30.41 -19.14
C ILE A 96 -31.02 30.61 -19.19
N LEU A 97 -30.61 31.78 -19.66
CA LEU A 97 -29.22 32.22 -19.81
C LEU A 97 -28.52 32.28 -18.44
N GLU A 98 -27.41 31.56 -18.30
CA GLU A 98 -26.18 32.12 -17.73
C GLU A 98 -24.99 31.71 -18.62
N PRO A 99 -24.06 32.64 -18.94
CA PRO A 99 -22.99 32.39 -19.90
C PRO A 99 -21.81 31.71 -19.20
N GLY A 100 -21.42 30.54 -19.70
CA GLY A 100 -20.23 29.85 -19.19
C GLY A 100 -19.94 28.56 -19.92
N VAL A 101 -19.79 28.60 -21.25
CA VAL A 101 -19.17 27.49 -21.97
C VAL A 101 -17.68 27.49 -21.63
N HIS A 102 -17.25 26.59 -20.75
CA HIS A 102 -15.85 26.20 -20.64
C HIS A 102 -15.66 24.81 -21.24
N LEU A 103 -14.80 24.76 -22.26
CA LEU A 103 -14.31 23.55 -22.91
C LEU A 103 -13.58 22.64 -21.89
N PRO A 104 -13.58 21.30 -22.08
CA PRO A 104 -12.92 20.40 -21.15
C PRO A 104 -11.40 20.46 -21.36
N GLY A 105 -10.73 21.15 -20.45
CA GLY A 105 -9.29 21.20 -20.32
C GLY A 105 -8.95 21.62 -18.90
N VAL A 106 -8.32 20.70 -18.16
CA VAL A 106 -7.53 20.91 -16.93
C VAL A 106 -7.91 22.15 -16.11
N TYR A 107 -8.76 21.97 -15.11
CA TYR A 107 -8.89 22.92 -14.00
C TYR A 107 -8.06 22.41 -12.81
N LEU A 108 -6.81 22.86 -12.77
CA LEU A 108 -6.18 23.19 -11.49
C LEU A 108 -6.83 24.51 -11.07
N ASP A 109 -7.71 24.48 -10.07
CA ASP A 109 -8.28 25.70 -9.50
C ASP A 109 -7.17 26.52 -8.81
N PRO A 110 -6.82 27.72 -9.30
CA PRO A 110 -5.87 28.61 -8.69
C PRO A 110 -6.64 29.80 -8.12
N GLN A 111 -7.41 29.58 -7.06
CA GLN A 111 -8.03 30.64 -6.26
C GLN A 111 -7.76 30.42 -4.78
N ASP A 112 -6.50 30.65 -4.40
CA ASP A 112 -6.23 31.35 -3.14
C ASP A 112 -5.15 32.41 -3.41
N GLY A 113 -5.64 33.57 -3.86
CA GLY A 113 -4.83 34.74 -4.12
C GLY A 113 -4.32 35.37 -2.83
N ALA A 114 -3.00 35.55 -2.78
CA ALA A 114 -2.32 36.60 -2.02
C ALA A 114 -2.60 36.66 -0.50
N THR A 115 -1.95 35.78 0.26
CA THR A 115 -1.28 36.21 1.50
C THR A 115 0.11 35.60 1.54
N ARG A 116 1.09 36.40 1.15
CA ARG A 116 2.51 36.12 1.39
C ARG A 116 2.77 36.23 2.89
N ILE A 117 3.66 35.35 3.38
CA ILE A 117 4.34 35.36 4.69
C ILE A 117 3.49 34.86 5.88
N LYS A 118 3.51 33.53 6.09
CA LYS A 118 3.60 32.81 7.37
C LYS A 118 3.96 31.36 7.02
N GLY A 119 4.84 30.72 7.79
CA GLY A 119 5.41 29.40 7.48
C GLY A 119 4.32 28.39 7.13
N LEU A 120 4.41 27.79 5.96
CA LEU A 120 3.55 26.67 5.58
C LEU A 120 4.18 25.42 6.17
N ASP A 121 3.40 24.70 6.98
CA ASP A 121 3.77 23.36 7.40
C ASP A 121 3.52 22.37 6.24
N PRO A 122 4.31 21.30 6.12
CA PRO A 122 4.08 20.27 5.12
C PRO A 122 2.69 19.64 5.25
N GLN A 123 2.00 19.47 4.13
CA GLN A 123 0.63 18.95 4.10
C GLN A 123 0.52 17.68 3.26
N LEU A 124 -0.31 16.76 3.74
CA LEU A 124 -0.76 15.59 3.00
C LEU A 124 -2.23 15.78 2.65
N HIS A 125 -2.56 15.62 1.38
CA HIS A 125 -3.93 15.65 0.88
C HIS A 125 -4.30 14.30 0.30
N ILE A 126 -5.53 13.89 0.58
CA ILE A 126 -6.08 12.64 0.08
C ILE A 126 -7.30 12.98 -0.75
N HIS A 127 -7.37 12.44 -1.95
CA HIS A 127 -8.51 12.60 -2.83
C HIS A 127 -9.08 11.25 -3.23
N ARG A 128 -10.39 11.09 -3.16
CA ARG A 128 -11.09 9.91 -3.68
C ARG A 128 -11.34 10.08 -5.17
N ARG A 129 -10.95 9.10 -5.99
CA ARG A 129 -11.31 9.04 -7.42
C ARG A 129 -12.59 8.22 -7.60
N GLY A 130 -13.70 8.86 -7.96
CA GLY A 130 -14.96 8.22 -8.37
C GLY A 130 -15.23 8.35 -9.89
N ASP A 131 -16.38 7.85 -10.34
CA ASP A 131 -16.78 7.80 -11.77
C ASP A 131 -17.13 9.19 -12.39
N GLY A 132 -16.79 10.30 -11.74
CA GLY A 132 -17.06 11.64 -12.29
C GLY A 132 -16.38 12.80 -11.56
N GLU A 133 -16.22 12.73 -10.24
CA GLU A 133 -15.59 13.80 -9.45
C GLU A 133 -14.49 13.29 -8.52
N THR A 134 -13.45 14.10 -8.37
CA THR A 134 -12.36 13.89 -7.41
C THR A 134 -12.69 14.65 -6.13
N LEU A 135 -12.99 13.93 -5.04
CA LEU A 135 -13.40 14.54 -3.77
C LEU A 135 -12.24 14.52 -2.78
N ARG A 136 -11.89 15.68 -2.20
CA ARG A 136 -10.92 15.75 -1.10
C ARG A 136 -11.49 15.12 0.17
N LEU A 137 -10.68 14.28 0.82
CA LEU A 137 -10.97 13.67 2.11
C LEU A 137 -10.12 14.35 3.17
N ASP A 138 -10.79 14.97 4.14
CA ASP A 138 -10.14 15.58 5.31
C ASP A 138 -9.92 14.53 6.41
N ASP A 139 -9.19 14.92 7.46
CA ASP A 139 -8.96 14.07 8.63
C ASP A 139 -10.29 13.68 9.30
N GLY A 140 -10.41 12.39 9.63
CA GLY A 140 -11.64 11.77 10.11
C GLY A 140 -12.70 11.49 9.04
N ALA A 141 -12.44 11.74 7.75
CA ALA A 141 -13.44 11.50 6.71
C ALA A 141 -13.78 10.00 6.58
N PRO A 142 -15.06 9.65 6.36
CA PRO A 142 -15.46 8.27 6.14
C PRO A 142 -14.97 7.77 4.77
N ALA A 143 -14.49 6.54 4.70
CA ALA A 143 -14.05 5.88 3.47
C ALA A 143 -14.49 4.41 3.44
N ARG A 144 -14.52 3.82 2.24
CA ARG A 144 -14.97 2.43 2.04
C ARG A 144 -13.87 1.59 1.40
N ALA A 145 -13.85 0.31 1.75
CA ALA A 145 -13.02 -0.67 1.09
C ALA A 145 -13.28 -0.69 -0.43
N GLY A 146 -12.21 -0.76 -1.22
CA GLY A 146 -12.23 -0.72 -2.68
C GLY A 146 -12.21 0.68 -3.29
N GLU A 147 -12.30 1.75 -2.50
CA GLU A 147 -12.14 3.11 -3.01
C GLU A 147 -10.68 3.39 -3.38
N ARG A 148 -10.47 4.04 -4.53
CA ARG A 148 -9.14 4.49 -4.95
C ARG A 148 -8.88 5.91 -4.44
N LEU A 149 -7.78 6.05 -3.74
CA LEU A 149 -7.27 7.29 -3.19
C LEU A 149 -6.08 7.77 -4.02
N GLN A 150 -6.04 9.06 -4.30
CA GLN A 150 -4.88 9.78 -4.80
C GLN A 150 -4.27 10.56 -3.65
N LEU A 151 -3.00 10.29 -3.36
CA LEU A 151 -2.23 11.03 -2.36
C LEU A 151 -1.50 12.19 -3.05
N THR A 152 -1.48 13.34 -2.39
CA THR A 152 -0.80 14.55 -2.84
C THR A 152 -0.01 15.16 -1.69
N VAL A 153 1.26 15.47 -1.91
CA VAL A 153 2.16 16.06 -0.90
C VAL A 153 2.45 17.52 -1.26
N ALA A 154 2.19 18.43 -0.33
CA ALA A 154 2.68 19.81 -0.39
C ALA A 154 3.83 19.95 0.60
N ALA A 155 5.07 19.91 0.10
CA ALA A 155 6.27 19.85 0.92
C ALA A 155 6.58 21.13 1.72
N ALA A 156 5.97 22.25 1.34
CA ALA A 156 6.08 23.54 2.03
C ALA A 156 7.53 24.02 2.31
N GLY A 157 8.48 23.62 1.46
CA GLY A 157 9.90 23.97 1.57
C GLY A 157 10.77 22.92 2.26
N ALA A 158 10.19 21.84 2.80
CA ALA A 158 10.96 20.71 3.28
C ALA A 158 11.54 19.91 2.08
N PRO A 159 12.87 19.73 2.00
CA PRO A 159 13.51 19.15 0.81
C PRO A 159 13.40 17.61 0.74
N TYR A 160 13.13 16.93 1.85
CA TYR A 160 13.04 15.46 1.88
C TYR A 160 11.77 14.99 2.59
N GLY A 161 11.22 13.87 2.12
CA GLY A 161 10.09 13.25 2.81
C GLY A 161 9.81 11.80 2.46
N ALA A 162 8.96 11.21 3.29
CA ALA A 162 8.44 9.87 3.17
C ALA A 162 6.94 9.85 3.47
N VAL A 163 6.20 8.99 2.78
CA VAL A 163 4.77 8.78 2.95
C VAL A 163 4.51 7.31 3.17
N PHE A 164 3.76 6.98 4.23
CA PHE A 164 3.34 5.62 4.53
C PHE A 164 1.98 5.65 5.25
N SER A 165 1.32 4.51 5.36
CA SER A 165 0.09 4.37 6.13
C SER A 165 0.13 3.21 7.09
N ILE A 166 -0.76 3.23 8.08
CA ILE A 166 -1.08 2.12 8.97
C ILE A 166 -2.58 1.88 8.96
N ASP A 167 -2.99 0.63 8.81
CA ASP A 167 -4.40 0.22 8.81
C ASP A 167 -4.89 -0.21 10.20
N GLY A 168 -6.19 -0.50 10.32
CA GLY A 168 -6.77 -1.02 11.57
C GLY A 168 -6.34 -2.45 11.97
N TRP A 169 -5.52 -3.12 11.17
CA TRP A 169 -4.82 -4.35 11.57
C TRP A 169 -3.38 -4.08 12.04
N GLY A 170 -2.92 -2.84 11.98
CA GLY A 170 -1.55 -2.44 12.30
C GLY A 170 -0.56 -2.75 11.18
N VAL A 171 -1.02 -3.01 9.95
CA VAL A 171 -0.15 -3.24 8.80
C VAL A 171 0.34 -1.90 8.28
N VAL A 172 1.66 -1.75 8.20
CA VAL A 172 2.31 -0.56 7.65
C VAL A 172 2.57 -0.73 6.16
N THR A 173 2.11 0.23 5.36
CA THR A 173 2.34 0.27 3.90
C THR A 173 3.14 1.50 3.52
N LEU A 174 4.29 1.31 2.86
CA LEU A 174 5.11 2.39 2.34
C LEU A 174 4.56 2.87 0.98
N HIS A 175 4.27 4.17 0.86
CA HIS A 175 3.80 4.80 -0.38
C HIS A 175 4.89 5.60 -1.09
N LEU A 176 5.81 6.19 -0.33
CA LEU A 176 6.94 6.97 -0.82
C LEU A 176 8.10 6.90 0.19
N PRO A 177 9.34 6.57 -0.23
CA PRO A 177 9.75 6.08 -1.54
C PRO A 177 9.09 4.76 -1.96
N GLU A 178 9.11 4.43 -3.26
CA GLU A 178 8.58 3.16 -3.78
C GLU A 178 9.32 1.92 -3.24
N GLN A 179 10.56 2.10 -2.81
CA GLN A 179 11.41 1.06 -2.25
C GLN A 179 11.95 1.52 -0.90
N LEU A 180 12.05 0.59 0.04
CA LEU A 180 12.61 0.89 1.35
C LEU A 180 14.06 1.38 1.22
N GLY A 181 14.36 2.51 1.84
CA GLY A 181 15.65 3.16 1.83
C GLY A 181 15.60 4.48 2.60
N ASP A 182 16.28 5.49 2.06
CA ASP A 182 16.22 6.85 2.58
C ASP A 182 15.05 7.63 1.97
N ALA A 183 14.60 8.67 2.67
CA ALA A 183 13.59 9.60 2.20
C ALA A 183 14.03 10.27 0.88
N VAL A 184 13.06 10.47 -0.01
CA VAL A 184 13.33 11.04 -1.33
C VAL A 184 13.26 12.56 -1.30
N ALA A 185 13.95 13.19 -2.25
CA ALA A 185 13.83 14.61 -2.48
C ALA A 185 12.40 14.95 -2.89
N LEU A 186 11.78 15.90 -2.19
CA LEU A 186 10.48 16.46 -2.55
C LEU A 186 10.68 17.67 -3.47
N PRO A 187 9.93 17.79 -4.58
CA PRO A 187 10.04 18.93 -5.47
C PRO A 187 9.73 20.23 -4.75
N SER A 188 10.54 21.24 -5.06
CA SER A 188 10.36 22.60 -4.56
C SER A 188 9.27 23.30 -5.39
N GLY A 189 7.99 22.99 -5.14
CA GLY A 189 6.89 23.69 -5.79
C GLY A 189 5.54 22.98 -5.69
N GLY A 190 4.54 23.68 -5.14
CA GLY A 190 3.14 23.24 -5.14
C GLY A 190 2.89 21.90 -4.44
N ALA A 191 1.66 21.41 -4.60
CA ALA A 191 1.27 20.07 -4.19
C ALA A 191 1.55 19.09 -5.34
N GLN A 192 2.20 17.96 -5.05
CA GLN A 192 2.54 16.94 -6.03
C GLN A 192 1.79 15.64 -5.76
N GLU A 193 1.13 15.10 -6.79
CA GLU A 193 0.55 13.76 -6.73
C GLU A 193 1.63 12.69 -6.65
N LEU A 194 1.42 11.71 -5.78
CA LEU A 194 2.24 10.51 -5.77
C LEU A 194 2.01 9.68 -7.05
N PRO A 195 3.01 8.91 -7.53
CA PRO A 195 2.97 8.23 -8.83
C PRO A 195 1.82 7.22 -8.99
N HIS A 196 1.31 6.71 -7.87
CA HIS A 196 0.31 5.66 -7.85
C HIS A 196 -0.89 6.04 -6.99
N SER A 197 -2.07 5.60 -7.42
CA SER A 197 -3.26 5.61 -6.58
C SER A 197 -3.26 4.38 -5.67
N TYR A 198 -3.77 4.56 -4.46
CA TYR A 198 -3.87 3.54 -3.43
C TYR A 198 -5.32 3.05 -3.32
N GLU A 199 -5.55 1.75 -3.39
CA GLU A 199 -6.88 1.17 -3.19
C GLU A 199 -7.04 0.77 -1.72
N LEU A 200 -8.02 1.34 -1.03
CA LEU A 200 -8.32 1.00 0.36
C LEU A 200 -8.72 -0.47 0.46
N ASP A 201 -8.10 -1.20 1.38
CA ASP A 201 -8.45 -2.58 1.68
C ASP A 201 -9.66 -2.70 2.63
N ASP A 202 -9.97 -3.94 3.03
CA ASP A 202 -11.04 -4.27 3.96
C ASP A 202 -10.59 -4.38 5.42
N ALA A 203 -9.43 -3.80 5.77
CA ALA A 203 -9.04 -3.70 7.18
C ALA A 203 -10.11 -2.90 7.95
N PRO A 204 -10.34 -3.23 9.24
CA PRO A 204 -11.40 -2.60 10.01
C PRO A 204 -11.06 -1.15 10.38
N SER A 205 -12.07 -0.41 10.83
CA SER A 205 -11.97 0.83 11.60
C SER A 205 -11.36 2.05 10.89
N PHE A 206 -10.11 1.99 10.43
CA PHE A 206 -9.41 3.16 9.90
C PHE A 206 -8.28 2.81 8.92
N GLU A 207 -7.82 3.85 8.21
CA GLU A 207 -6.53 3.93 7.54
C GLU A 207 -5.90 5.28 7.92
N ARG A 208 -4.68 5.29 8.47
CA ARG A 208 -3.98 6.52 8.84
C ARG A 208 -2.73 6.69 8.01
N PHE A 209 -2.64 7.79 7.29
CA PHE A 209 -1.52 8.15 6.45
C PHE A 209 -0.62 9.15 7.17
N PHE A 210 0.69 9.01 7.00
CA PHE A 210 1.72 9.89 7.54
C PHE A 210 2.54 10.48 6.40
N LEU A 211 2.81 11.78 6.51
CA LEU A 211 3.89 12.48 5.81
C LEU A 211 4.94 12.85 6.85
N VAL A 212 6.15 12.33 6.67
CA VAL A 212 7.32 12.72 7.48
C VAL A 212 8.27 13.51 6.59
N THR A 213 8.76 14.65 7.09
CA THR A 213 9.65 15.53 6.33
C THR A 213 10.88 15.96 7.13
N GLY A 214 11.95 16.29 6.42
CA GLY A 214 13.22 16.69 7.01
C GLY A 214 14.05 17.59 6.10
N VAL A 215 15.00 18.31 6.69
CA VAL A 215 15.95 19.18 5.98
C VAL A 215 17.10 18.43 5.31
N GLU A 216 17.37 17.20 5.76
CA GLU A 216 18.38 16.28 5.23
C GLU A 216 17.71 14.93 4.89
N PRO A 217 18.32 14.09 4.01
CA PRO A 217 17.86 12.72 3.82
C PRO A 217 17.87 11.95 5.14
N PHE A 218 16.84 11.13 5.38
CA PHE A 218 16.72 10.33 6.60
C PHE A 218 16.29 8.90 6.28
N PRO A 219 16.72 7.90 7.09
CA PRO A 219 16.33 6.51 6.87
C PRO A 219 14.84 6.31 7.19
N VAL A 220 14.12 5.62 6.31
CA VAL A 220 12.68 5.37 6.46
C VAL A 220 12.38 4.17 7.36
N ALA A 221 13.26 3.16 7.38
CA ALA A 221 13.03 1.93 8.14
C ALA A 221 12.77 2.12 9.65
N PRO A 222 13.44 3.05 10.37
CA PRO A 222 13.10 3.34 11.77
C PRO A 222 11.69 3.90 11.96
N LEU A 223 11.17 4.68 10.99
CA LEU A 223 9.83 5.26 11.06
C LEU A 223 8.75 4.19 10.91
N LEU A 224 8.95 3.24 10.00
CA LEU A 224 8.01 2.12 9.81
C LEU A 224 7.96 1.24 11.05
N ARG A 225 9.12 0.91 11.64
CA ARG A 225 9.18 0.15 12.91
C ARG A 225 8.54 0.90 14.08
N ALA A 226 8.68 2.22 14.11
CA ALA A 226 8.01 3.06 15.10
C ALA A 226 6.49 3.02 14.94
N ALA A 227 5.98 3.05 13.70
CA ALA A 227 4.55 2.95 13.41
C ALA A 227 3.99 1.56 13.76
N GLU A 228 4.71 0.48 13.44
CA GLU A 228 4.36 -0.91 13.82
C GLU A 228 4.28 -1.11 15.34
N GLY A 229 5.00 -0.30 16.11
CA GLY A 229 5.07 -0.37 17.56
C GLY A 229 4.07 0.52 18.32
N LEU A 230 3.19 1.26 17.62
CA LEU A 230 2.17 2.09 18.26
C LEU A 230 1.15 1.22 19.01
N GLU A 231 0.76 1.65 20.21
CA GLU A 231 -0.26 0.95 21.00
C GLU A 231 -1.67 1.28 20.48
N HIS A 232 -1.90 2.56 20.16
CA HIS A 232 -3.13 3.09 19.60
C HIS A 232 -2.84 3.73 18.23
N PRO A 233 -2.69 2.94 17.16
CA PRO A 233 -2.25 3.43 15.85
C PRO A 233 -3.15 4.52 15.22
N ASP A 234 -4.42 4.60 15.63
CA ASP A 234 -5.37 5.62 15.18
C ASP A 234 -5.10 7.02 15.76
N SER A 235 -4.40 7.11 16.90
CA SER A 235 -4.33 8.33 17.70
C SER A 235 -2.92 8.66 18.22
N ASP A 236 -2.10 7.65 18.51
CA ASP A 236 -0.77 7.86 19.05
C ASP A 236 0.10 8.69 18.07
N PRO A 237 0.88 9.66 18.57
CA PRO A 237 1.83 10.37 17.73
C PRO A 237 2.95 9.43 17.30
N LEU A 238 3.39 9.55 16.04
CA LEU A 238 4.54 8.80 15.56
C LEU A 238 5.81 9.29 16.28
N PRO A 239 6.55 8.42 16.99
CA PRO A 239 7.79 8.82 17.64
C PRO A 239 8.88 9.04 16.59
N VAL A 240 9.31 10.29 16.44
CA VAL A 240 10.38 10.69 15.51
C VAL A 240 11.39 11.61 16.20
N PRO A 241 12.63 11.73 15.67
CA PRO A 241 13.56 12.76 16.11
C PRO A 241 12.98 14.17 15.92
N ASN A 242 13.32 15.09 16.83
CA ASN A 242 12.86 16.50 16.78
C ASN A 242 13.30 17.27 15.53
N THR A 243 14.19 16.70 14.72
CA THR A 243 14.63 17.25 13.43
C THR A 243 13.67 16.95 12.29
N LEU A 244 12.67 16.08 12.52
CA LEU A 244 11.65 15.70 11.55
C LEU A 244 10.30 16.30 11.94
N ALA A 245 9.52 16.69 10.93
CA ALA A 245 8.12 17.09 11.09
C ALA A 245 7.20 15.96 10.61
N VAL A 246 6.08 15.77 11.31
CA VAL A 246 5.09 14.74 10.99
C VAL A 246 3.72 15.39 10.82
N THR A 247 3.07 15.06 9.72
CA THR A 247 1.66 15.37 9.46
C THR A 247 0.93 14.06 9.22
N SER A 248 -0.28 13.89 9.76
CA SER A 248 -1.08 12.68 9.53
C SER A 248 -2.52 13.00 9.14
N VAL A 249 -3.12 12.11 8.35
CA VAL A 249 -4.55 12.14 7.99
C VAL A 249 -5.12 10.75 8.23
N THR A 250 -6.16 10.65 9.04
CA THR A 250 -6.88 9.41 9.35
C THR A 250 -8.19 9.38 8.59
N LEU A 251 -8.49 8.27 7.93
CA LEU A 251 -9.80 7.99 7.33
C LEU A 251 -10.49 6.90 8.14
N HIS A 252 -11.77 7.07 8.42
CA HIS A 252 -12.56 6.05 9.13
C HIS A 252 -13.23 5.11 8.14
N LYS A 253 -12.96 3.81 8.25
CA LYS A 253 -13.57 2.79 7.38
C LYS A 253 -14.98 2.51 7.86
N GLU A 254 -15.97 2.76 7.01
CA GLU A 254 -17.36 2.46 7.32
C GLU A 254 -17.56 0.94 7.43
N THR A 255 -18.14 0.49 8.55
CA THR A 255 -18.56 -0.90 8.72
C THR A 255 -19.75 -1.16 7.80
N ARG A 256 -19.60 -2.12 6.89
CA ARG A 256 -20.69 -2.56 5.99
C ARG A 256 -21.75 -3.38 6.72
#